data_AF-A0A6J2JX98-F1
#
_entry.id   AF-A0A6J2JX98-F1
#
_cell.length_a   1.000
_cell.length_b   1.000
_cell.length_c   1.000
_cell.angle_alpha   90.00
_cell.angle_beta   90.00
_cell.angle_gamma   90.00
#
_symmetry.space_group_name_H-M   'P 1'
#
loop_
_entity.id
_entity.type
_entity.pdbx_description
1 polymer ?
#
loop_
_entity_poly.entity_id
_entity_poly.type
_entity_poly.pdbx_seq_one_letter_code
_entity_poly.pdbx_strand_id
1 'polypeptide(L)'
;MALFSCTRLGSRSVLASLSRFPARLNSVNYVQASSNAPKITFVKFEPPKEEHHDVRNAKLNRPLSPHLTIYSFQLTAVLSITHRATGMMLTTYASALGIGALVSQNDISHYITMIEGLNLSPATLFLAKVIIAAPLGYHFANGIRHLYWDTAKGLSIKEVYSTGYAMLGAAAAITLFLAAL
;
A
#
# COMPACT_ATOMS: atom_id res chain seq x y z
N MET A 1 70.68 -13.39 10.32
CA MET A 1 70.37 -14.49 11.25
C MET A 1 69.71 -15.60 10.43
N ALA A 2 70.45 -16.70 10.25
CA ALA A 2 70.12 -18.00 9.66
C ALA A 2 69.03 -18.11 8.55
N LEU A 3 69.51 -18.17 7.30
CA LEU A 3 68.84 -18.85 6.20
C LEU A 3 68.98 -20.38 6.40
N PHE A 4 67.87 -21.11 6.44
CA PHE A 4 67.87 -22.57 6.32
C PHE A 4 67.13 -23.01 5.06
N SER A 5 67.92 -23.63 4.19
CA SER A 5 67.53 -24.38 3.00
C SER A 5 66.81 -25.68 3.36
N CYS A 6 65.81 -26.09 2.59
CA CYS A 6 65.54 -27.51 2.33
C CYS A 6 64.70 -27.73 1.06
N THR A 7 65.42 -28.07 -0.01
CA THR A 7 65.15 -29.09 -1.04
C THR A 7 63.73 -29.62 -1.28
N ARG A 8 63.22 -29.29 -2.47
CA ARG A 8 62.54 -30.13 -3.48
C ARG A 8 62.28 -31.61 -3.09
N LEU A 9 61.05 -31.94 -2.72
CA LEU A 9 60.56 -33.33 -2.71
C LEU A 9 59.84 -33.67 -4.02
N GLY A 10 60.27 -34.79 -4.59
CA GLY A 10 59.94 -35.23 -5.93
C GLY A 10 58.50 -35.72 -6.11
N SER A 11 58.01 -35.47 -7.31
CA SER A 11 56.90 -36.17 -7.94
C SER A 11 57.15 -37.68 -7.90
N ARG A 12 56.39 -38.39 -7.06
CA ARG A 12 56.12 -39.82 -7.27
C ARG A 12 54.62 -39.97 -7.43
N SER A 13 54.20 -40.28 -8.65
CA SER A 13 52.80 -40.50 -8.98
C SER A 13 52.25 -41.66 -8.16
N VAL A 14 51.32 -41.36 -7.26
CA VAL A 14 50.50 -42.34 -6.53
C VAL A 14 49.75 -43.28 -7.49
N LEU A 15 49.66 -42.91 -8.78
CA LEU A 15 49.07 -43.67 -9.87
C LEU A 15 49.75 -45.02 -10.19
N ALA A 16 50.97 -45.27 -9.72
CA ALA A 16 51.67 -46.54 -10.02
C ALA A 16 51.23 -47.73 -9.15
N SER A 17 50.38 -47.52 -8.13
CA SER A 17 49.93 -48.58 -7.21
C SER A 17 48.57 -49.20 -7.59
N LEU A 18 47.85 -48.63 -8.57
CA LEU A 18 46.49 -49.07 -8.92
C LEU A 18 46.45 -50.21 -9.97
N SER A 19 47.59 -50.63 -10.52
CA SER A 19 47.65 -51.67 -11.57
C SER A 19 47.64 -53.12 -11.06
N ARG A 20 47.43 -53.35 -9.75
CA ARG A 20 47.50 -54.68 -9.12
C ARG A 20 46.18 -55.21 -8.54
N PHE A 21 45.04 -54.67 -8.97
CA PHE A 21 43.75 -55.32 -8.67
C PHE A 21 43.31 -56.16 -9.88
N PRO A 22 43.12 -57.48 -9.72
CA PRO A 22 42.51 -58.28 -10.77
C PRO A 22 41.09 -57.76 -10.98
N ALA A 23 40.79 -57.30 -12.19
CA ALA A 23 39.42 -56.99 -12.62
C ALA A 23 38.61 -58.29 -12.76
N ARG A 24 38.34 -58.97 -11.65
CA ARG A 24 37.19 -59.88 -11.58
C ARG A 24 35.95 -59.05 -11.30
N LEU A 25 35.49 -58.33 -12.33
CA LEU A 25 34.10 -57.95 -12.42
C LEU A 25 33.32 -59.24 -12.70
N ASN A 26 33.04 -60.01 -11.64
CA ASN A 26 31.93 -60.93 -11.71
C ASN A 26 30.71 -60.06 -12.01
N SER A 27 29.99 -60.37 -13.10
CA SER A 27 28.68 -59.80 -13.35
C SER A 27 27.82 -60.10 -12.14
N VAL A 28 27.68 -59.11 -11.25
CA VAL A 28 26.67 -59.16 -10.21
C VAL A 28 25.36 -59.08 -10.97
N ASN A 29 24.73 -60.24 -11.17
CA ASN A 29 23.35 -60.31 -11.59
C ASN A 29 22.57 -59.62 -10.47
N TYR A 30 22.27 -58.34 -10.65
CA TYR A 30 21.27 -57.67 -9.84
C TYR A 30 19.99 -58.48 -10.01
N VAL A 31 19.66 -59.21 -8.94
CA VAL A 31 18.45 -59.99 -8.81
C VAL A 31 17.29 -59.11 -9.25
N GLN A 32 16.54 -59.64 -10.21
CA GLN A 32 15.31 -59.09 -10.73
C GLN A 32 14.46 -58.52 -9.58
N ALA A 33 14.18 -57.23 -9.69
CA ALA A 33 12.97 -56.57 -9.25
C ALA A 33 12.20 -57.24 -8.09
N SER A 34 12.23 -56.59 -6.93
CA SER A 34 11.04 -56.54 -6.07
C SER A 34 9.83 -56.25 -6.97
N SER A 35 8.92 -57.23 -7.07
CA SER A 35 7.68 -57.15 -7.87
C SER A 35 6.74 -56.02 -7.44
N ASN A 36 7.06 -55.33 -6.33
CA ASN A 36 6.31 -54.20 -5.78
C ASN A 36 7.12 -52.90 -5.74
N ALA A 37 8.23 -52.78 -6.48
CA ALA A 37 8.93 -51.50 -6.60
C ALA A 37 8.07 -50.52 -7.42
N PRO A 38 7.71 -49.33 -6.88
CA PRO A 38 6.92 -48.36 -7.63
C PRO A 38 7.72 -47.91 -8.87
N LYS A 39 7.12 -48.07 -10.04
CA LYS A 39 7.71 -47.64 -11.31
C LYS A 39 7.79 -46.12 -11.34
N ILE A 40 8.95 -45.56 -10.99
CA ILE A 40 9.19 -44.12 -11.07
C ILE A 40 9.27 -43.74 -12.55
N THR A 41 8.25 -43.02 -13.03
CA THR A 41 8.23 -42.49 -14.38
C THR A 41 8.71 -41.04 -14.33
N PHE A 42 9.88 -40.78 -14.92
CA PHE A 42 10.36 -39.41 -15.08
C PHE A 42 9.59 -38.75 -16.21
N VAL A 43 8.73 -37.79 -15.88
CA VAL A 43 8.08 -36.93 -16.86
C VAL A 43 9.03 -35.78 -17.20
N LYS A 44 9.19 -35.50 -18.50
CA LYS A 44 9.95 -34.33 -18.96
C LYS A 44 9.25 -33.06 -18.47
N PHE A 45 10.00 -32.17 -17.82
CA PHE A 45 9.46 -30.86 -17.45
C PHE A 45 9.09 -30.05 -18.69
N GLU A 46 7.84 -29.61 -18.76
CA GLU A 46 7.38 -28.60 -19.73
C GLU A 46 7.13 -27.30 -18.97
N PRO A 47 7.69 -26.16 -19.44
CA PRO A 47 7.44 -24.89 -18.79
C PRO A 47 5.94 -24.54 -18.90
N PRO A 48 5.34 -23.97 -17.85
CA PRO A 48 3.95 -23.53 -17.93
C PRO A 48 3.81 -22.50 -19.06
N LYS A 49 2.70 -22.57 -19.79
CA LYS A 49 2.36 -21.55 -20.78
C LYS A 49 2.39 -20.18 -20.10
N GLU A 50 3.12 -19.24 -20.68
CA GLU A 50 3.12 -17.87 -20.19
C GLU A 50 1.71 -17.28 -20.35
N GLU A 51 1.05 -17.04 -19.21
CA GLU A 51 -0.26 -16.43 -19.11
C GLU A 51 -0.14 -15.20 -18.19
N HIS A 52 -0.86 -14.12 -18.51
CA HIS A 52 -0.92 -12.94 -17.63
C HIS A 52 -1.47 -13.32 -16.25
N HIS A 53 -0.91 -12.74 -15.19
CA HIS A 53 -1.24 -13.07 -13.80
C HIS A 53 -2.76 -13.08 -13.54
N ASP A 54 -3.46 -12.04 -13.99
CA ASP A 54 -4.89 -11.87 -13.72
C ASP A 54 -5.74 -12.85 -14.53
N VAL A 55 -5.34 -13.14 -15.78
CA VAL A 55 -6.00 -14.13 -16.63
C VAL A 55 -5.91 -15.51 -15.99
N ARG A 56 -4.73 -15.85 -15.47
CA ARG A 56 -4.51 -17.11 -14.75
C ARG A 56 -5.36 -17.19 -13.48
N ASN A 57 -5.44 -16.13 -12.67
CA ASN A 57 -6.23 -16.13 -11.43
C ASN A 57 -7.73 -16.20 -11.69
N ALA A 58 -8.22 -15.48 -12.70
CA ALA A 58 -9.61 -15.52 -13.14
C ALA A 58 -9.98 -16.92 -13.64
N LYS A 59 -9.15 -17.53 -14.51
CA LYS A 59 -9.33 -18.91 -15.00
C LYS A 59 -9.37 -19.94 -13.87
N LEU A 60 -8.54 -19.74 -12.83
CA LEU A 60 -8.45 -20.64 -11.68
C LEU A 60 -9.49 -20.34 -10.59
N ASN A 61 -10.36 -19.33 -10.76
CA ASN A 61 -11.34 -18.89 -9.76
C ASN A 61 -10.74 -18.71 -8.36
N ARG A 62 -9.55 -18.12 -8.28
CA ARG A 62 -8.89 -17.91 -6.98
C ARG A 62 -9.62 -16.81 -6.20
N PRO A 63 -9.99 -17.05 -4.94
CA PRO A 63 -10.67 -16.04 -4.13
C PRO A 63 -9.71 -14.89 -3.80
N LEU A 64 -10.24 -13.68 -3.74
CA LEU A 64 -9.52 -12.53 -3.23
C LEU A 64 -9.42 -12.63 -1.71
N SER A 65 -8.22 -12.44 -1.15
CA SER A 65 -8.07 -12.38 0.30
C SER A 65 -8.87 -11.21 0.88
N PRO A 66 -9.48 -11.37 2.07
CA PRO A 66 -10.14 -10.27 2.76
C PRO A 66 -9.11 -9.15 3.02
N HIS A 67 -9.55 -7.90 2.91
CA HIS A 67 -8.68 -6.72 3.02
C HIS A 67 -9.33 -5.69 3.95
N LEU A 68 -10.17 -4.78 3.45
CA LEU A 68 -10.80 -3.73 4.26
C LEU A 68 -11.67 -4.28 5.41
N THR A 69 -12.25 -5.47 5.24
CA THR A 69 -13.10 -6.10 6.25
C THR A 69 -12.34 -6.63 7.46
N ILE A 70 -11.03 -6.86 7.34
CA ILE A 70 -10.18 -7.39 8.42
C ILE A 70 -9.04 -6.43 8.80
N TYR A 71 -8.91 -5.31 8.11
CA TYR A 71 -7.84 -4.34 8.37
C TYR A 71 -8.13 -3.51 9.63
N SER A 72 -7.13 -3.34 10.49
CA SER A 72 -7.24 -2.46 11.66
C SER A 72 -7.04 -1.00 11.25
N PHE A 73 -8.08 -0.18 11.38
CA PHE A 73 -8.02 1.22 11.01
C PHE A 73 -7.06 2.00 11.92
N GLN A 74 -6.06 2.59 11.28
CA GLN A 74 -5.08 3.49 11.90
C GLN A 74 -5.53 4.93 11.70
N LEU A 75 -5.07 5.84 12.58
CA LEU A 75 -5.33 7.27 12.43
C LEU A 75 -4.99 7.75 11.02
N THR A 76 -3.82 7.38 10.49
CA THR A 76 -3.34 7.75 9.16
C THR A 76 -4.30 7.37 8.02
N ALA A 77 -4.88 6.17 8.08
CA ALA A 77 -5.85 5.68 7.10
C ALA A 77 -7.15 6.50 7.14
N VAL A 78 -7.66 6.76 8.35
CA VAL A 78 -8.85 7.61 8.54
C VAL A 78 -8.59 9.02 8.02
N LEU A 79 -7.44 9.62 8.38
CA LEU A 79 -7.11 10.97 7.92
C LEU A 79 -7.02 11.07 6.39
N SER A 80 -6.47 10.05 5.72
CA SER A 80 -6.40 9.97 4.26
C SER A 80 -7.77 9.83 3.60
N ILE A 81 -8.65 8.99 4.13
CA ILE A 81 -10.00 8.81 3.57
C ILE A 81 -10.82 10.09 3.78
N THR A 82 -10.74 10.71 4.96
CA THR A 82 -11.41 11.97 5.25
C THR A 82 -10.91 13.09 4.33
N HIS A 83 -9.61 13.13 3.98
CA HIS A 83 -9.08 14.14 3.05
C HIS A 83 -9.68 14.02 1.65
N ARG A 84 -9.87 12.77 1.17
CA ARG A 84 -10.56 12.50 -0.09
C ARG A 84 -12.04 12.88 -0.01
N ALA A 85 -12.71 12.51 1.07
CA ALA A 85 -14.13 12.83 1.27
C ALA A 85 -14.37 14.35 1.32
N THR A 86 -13.58 15.09 2.11
CA THR A 86 -13.71 16.56 2.19
C THR A 86 -13.36 17.22 0.87
N GLY A 87 -12.39 16.69 0.11
CA GLY A 87 -12.09 17.16 -1.24
C GLY A 87 -13.29 17.03 -2.18
N MET A 88 -13.92 15.85 -2.21
CA MET A 88 -15.14 15.63 -3.00
C MET A 88 -16.29 16.56 -2.56
N MET A 89 -16.47 16.78 -1.25
CA MET A 89 -17.48 17.72 -0.74
C MET A 89 -17.22 19.15 -1.21
N LEU A 90 -15.98 19.63 -1.12
CA LEU A 90 -15.60 20.98 -1.57
C LEU A 90 -15.75 21.16 -3.07
N THR A 91 -15.34 20.17 -3.87
CA THR A 91 -15.60 20.18 -5.32
C THR A 91 -17.09 20.25 -5.59
N THR A 92 -17.91 19.46 -4.88
CA THR A 92 -19.36 19.49 -5.00
C THR A 92 -19.92 20.87 -4.66
N TYR A 93 -19.44 21.52 -3.59
CA TYR A 93 -19.86 22.87 -3.22
C TYR A 93 -19.53 23.88 -4.33
N ALA A 94 -18.28 23.89 -4.80
CA ALA A 94 -17.84 24.82 -5.82
C ALA A 94 -18.61 24.61 -7.13
N SER A 95 -18.81 23.36 -7.56
CA SER A 95 -19.57 23.04 -8.76
C SER A 95 -21.06 23.37 -8.60
N ALA A 96 -21.68 23.06 -7.46
CA ALA A 96 -23.09 23.36 -7.22
C ALA A 96 -23.36 24.86 -7.19
N LEU A 97 -22.50 25.65 -6.53
CA LEU A 97 -22.61 27.11 -6.51
C LEU A 97 -22.33 27.71 -7.90
N GLY A 98 -21.32 27.21 -8.62
CA GLY A 98 -20.99 27.67 -9.96
C GLY A 98 -22.10 27.40 -10.98
N ILE A 99 -22.62 26.17 -11.00
CA ILE A 99 -23.76 25.80 -11.86
C ILE A 99 -25.02 26.55 -11.41
N GLY A 100 -25.28 26.60 -10.10
CA GLY A 100 -26.41 27.32 -9.52
C GLY A 100 -26.44 28.78 -9.93
N ALA A 101 -25.30 29.47 -9.92
CA ALA A 101 -25.19 30.85 -10.38
C ALA A 101 -25.51 31.05 -11.87
N LEU A 102 -25.29 30.02 -12.71
CA LEU A 102 -25.58 30.07 -14.15
C LEU A 102 -27.04 29.76 -14.48
N VAL A 103 -27.68 28.89 -13.70
CA VAL A 103 -29.04 28.39 -13.99
C VAL A 103 -30.13 29.00 -13.11
N SER A 104 -29.76 29.64 -12.00
CA SER A 104 -30.69 30.28 -11.09
C SER A 104 -31.37 31.48 -11.75
N GLN A 105 -32.67 31.62 -11.51
CA GLN A 105 -33.46 32.78 -11.94
C GLN A 105 -33.24 34.00 -11.04
N ASN A 106 -32.86 33.77 -9.79
CA ASN A 106 -32.69 34.80 -8.77
C ASN A 106 -31.21 34.97 -8.40
N ASP A 107 -30.87 36.14 -7.90
CA ASP A 107 -29.53 36.45 -7.40
C ASP A 107 -29.29 35.86 -6.00
N ILE A 108 -28.06 35.99 -5.50
CA ILE A 108 -27.71 35.47 -4.17
C ILE A 108 -28.45 36.21 -3.05
N SER A 109 -28.76 37.49 -3.23
CA SER A 109 -29.47 38.32 -2.26
C SER A 109 -30.85 37.74 -1.94
N HIS A 110 -31.58 37.29 -2.96
CA HIS A 110 -32.87 36.63 -2.79
C HIS A 110 -32.80 35.42 -1.85
N TYR A 111 -31.81 34.54 -2.05
CA TYR A 111 -31.64 33.34 -1.23
C TYR A 111 -31.19 33.67 0.20
N ILE A 112 -30.37 34.72 0.38
CA ILE A 112 -29.98 35.21 1.70
C ILE A 112 -31.22 35.68 2.46
N THR A 113 -32.05 36.53 1.85
CA THR A 113 -33.29 37.02 2.48
C THR A 113 -34.28 35.89 2.79
N MET A 114 -34.35 34.86 1.93
CA MET A 114 -35.14 33.66 2.23
C MET A 114 -34.65 32.94 3.50
N ILE A 115 -33.33 32.76 3.64
CA ILE A 115 -32.74 32.09 4.82
C ILE A 115 -32.92 32.95 6.07
N GLU A 116 -32.75 34.27 5.98
CA GLU A 116 -33.02 35.21 7.08
C GLU A 116 -34.49 35.13 7.52
N GLY A 117 -35.43 35.01 6.57
CA GLY A 117 -36.86 34.86 6.83
C GLY A 117 -37.24 33.56 7.57
N LEU A 118 -36.37 32.56 7.61
CA LEU A 118 -36.57 31.35 8.42
C LEU A 118 -36.43 31.60 9.93
N ASN A 119 -35.90 32.77 10.33
CA ASN A 119 -35.72 33.16 11.74
C ASN A 119 -35.00 32.09 12.58
N LEU A 120 -33.95 31.49 12.00
CA LEU A 120 -33.16 30.46 12.66
C LEU A 120 -32.45 31.02 13.90
N SER A 121 -32.36 30.22 14.96
CA SER A 121 -31.63 30.63 16.16
C SER A 121 -30.14 30.84 15.86
N PRO A 122 -29.44 31.74 16.59
CA PRO A 122 -28.00 31.93 16.41
C PRO A 122 -27.19 30.64 16.55
N ALA A 123 -27.61 29.73 17.44
CA ALA A 123 -26.97 28.43 17.62
C ALA A 123 -27.15 27.52 16.39
N THR A 124 -28.34 27.52 15.78
CA THR A 124 -28.63 26.76 14.55
C THR A 124 -27.82 27.29 13.38
N LEU A 125 -27.73 28.62 13.22
CA LEU A 125 -26.91 29.25 12.19
C LEU A 125 -25.42 28.93 12.38
N PHE A 126 -24.92 29.02 13.61
CA PHE A 126 -23.54 28.68 13.92
C PHE A 126 -23.23 27.21 13.57
N LEU A 127 -24.11 26.27 13.96
CA LEU A 127 -23.91 24.86 13.63
C LEU A 127 -23.93 24.61 12.11
N ALA A 128 -24.83 25.27 11.37
CA ALA A 128 -24.87 25.19 9.91
C ALA A 128 -23.55 25.71 9.30
N LYS A 129 -23.03 26.84 9.79
CA LYS A 129 -21.72 27.37 9.37
C LYS A 129 -20.59 26.40 9.67
N VAL A 130 -20.56 25.76 10.85
CA VAL A 130 -19.56 24.75 11.20
C VAL A 130 -19.59 23.56 10.24
N ILE A 131 -20.78 23.04 9.91
CA ILE A 131 -20.92 21.90 8.98
C ILE A 131 -20.38 22.24 7.59
N ILE A 132 -20.64 23.46 7.09
CA ILE A 132 -20.16 23.91 5.78
C ILE A 132 -18.65 24.20 5.81
N ALA A 133 -18.14 24.77 6.91
CA ALA A 133 -16.73 25.15 7.05
C ALA A 133 -15.81 23.97 7.37
N ALA A 134 -16.30 22.92 8.05
CA ALA A 134 -15.48 21.80 8.52
C ALA A 134 -14.73 21.06 7.38
N PRO A 135 -15.35 20.74 6.22
CA PRO A 135 -14.64 20.18 5.09
C PRO A 135 -13.48 21.06 4.61
N LEU A 136 -13.69 22.38 4.56
CA LEU A 136 -12.66 23.35 4.15
C LEU A 136 -11.51 23.39 5.15
N GLY A 137 -11.81 23.57 6.44
CA GLY A 137 -10.79 23.64 7.49
C GLY A 137 -9.95 22.36 7.55
N TYR A 138 -10.59 21.20 7.46
CA TYR A 138 -9.89 19.92 7.43
C TYR A 138 -9.07 19.73 6.15
N HIS A 139 -9.66 19.94 4.97
CA HIS A 139 -8.98 19.69 3.69
C HIS A 139 -7.77 20.61 3.53
N PHE A 140 -7.90 21.87 3.92
CA PHE A 140 -6.82 22.84 3.87
C PHE A 140 -5.66 22.48 4.81
N ALA A 141 -5.95 22.22 6.10
CA ALA A 141 -4.92 21.87 7.07
C ALA A 141 -4.20 20.56 6.71
N ASN A 142 -4.95 19.53 6.32
CA ASN A 142 -4.34 18.27 5.90
C ASN A 142 -3.65 18.38 4.52
N GLY A 143 -4.12 19.27 3.64
CA GLY A 143 -3.46 19.59 2.37
C GLY A 143 -2.07 20.20 2.59
N ILE A 144 -1.92 21.13 3.53
CA ILE A 144 -0.59 21.66 3.94
C ILE A 144 0.32 20.52 4.42
N ARG A 145 -0.21 19.59 5.22
CA ARG A 145 0.54 18.41 5.67
C ARG A 145 0.97 17.50 4.51
N HIS A 146 0.13 17.31 3.51
CA HIS A 146 0.50 16.58 2.29
C HIS A 146 1.60 17.29 1.49
N LEU A 147 1.49 18.60 1.29
CA LEU A 147 2.55 19.38 0.63
C LEU A 147 3.87 19.33 1.41
N TYR A 148 3.82 19.31 2.74
CA TYR A 148 5.01 19.09 3.57
C TYR A 148 5.62 17.71 3.33
N TRP A 149 4.80 16.66 3.24
CA TRP A 149 5.26 15.30 2.90
C TRP A 149 5.81 15.17 1.48
N ASP A 150 5.29 15.93 0.51
CA ASP A 150 5.79 15.95 -0.86
C ASP A 150 7.23 16.49 -0.95
N THR A 151 7.69 17.22 0.07
CA THR A 151 9.11 17.61 0.23
C THR A 151 9.99 16.52 0.85
N ALA A 152 9.47 15.30 1.01
CA ALA A 152 10.10 14.16 1.66
C ALA A 152 10.47 14.39 3.15
N LYS A 153 9.71 15.24 3.86
CA LYS A 153 9.89 15.56 5.28
C LYS A 153 8.76 14.98 6.13
N GLY A 154 9.03 14.68 7.42
CA GLY A 154 8.00 14.26 8.36
C GLY A 154 7.39 12.88 8.11
N LEU A 155 8.16 11.97 7.48
CA LEU A 155 7.71 10.66 7.03
C LEU A 155 7.99 9.52 8.03
N SER A 156 8.67 9.79 9.15
CA SER A 156 8.78 8.78 10.21
C SER A 156 7.41 8.57 10.85
N ILE A 157 7.14 7.37 11.35
CA ILE A 157 5.84 7.04 11.98
C ILE A 157 5.51 8.03 13.11
N LYS A 158 6.49 8.40 13.94
CA LYS A 158 6.28 9.38 15.02
C LYS A 158 5.84 10.74 14.48
N GLU A 159 6.50 11.25 13.44
CA GLU A 159 6.16 12.52 12.82
C GLU A 159 4.82 12.48 12.10
N VAL A 160 4.51 11.38 11.42
CA VAL A 160 3.23 11.17 10.74
C VAL A 160 2.07 11.25 11.75
N TYR A 161 2.20 10.66 12.94
CA TYR A 161 1.18 10.79 13.99
C TYR A 161 1.17 12.19 14.61
N SER A 162 2.33 12.76 14.93
CA SER A 162 2.43 14.11 15.51
C SER A 162 1.82 15.19 14.61
N THR A 163 2.19 15.19 13.33
CA THR A 163 1.62 16.08 12.30
C THR A 163 0.13 15.81 12.08
N GLY A 164 -0.32 14.56 12.26
CA GLY A 164 -1.73 14.18 12.21
C GLY A 164 -2.57 14.82 13.33
N TYR A 165 -2.08 14.83 14.57
CA TYR A 165 -2.75 15.52 15.66
C TYR A 165 -2.66 17.04 15.53
N ALA A 166 -1.51 17.57 15.12
CA ALA A 166 -1.32 19.00 14.90
C ALA A 166 -2.29 19.55 13.84
N MET A 167 -2.43 18.85 12.71
CA MET A 167 -3.34 19.28 11.65
C MET A 167 -4.82 19.18 12.06
N LEU A 168 -5.19 18.22 12.92
CA LEU A 168 -6.56 18.15 13.47
C LEU A 168 -6.87 19.37 14.35
N GLY A 169 -5.92 19.78 15.19
CA GLY A 169 -6.05 21.02 15.97
C GLY A 169 -6.18 22.25 15.09
N ALA A 170 -5.35 22.36 14.05
CA ALA A 170 -5.44 23.45 13.07
C ALA A 170 -6.78 23.45 12.31
N ALA A 171 -7.26 22.28 11.89
CA ALA A 171 -8.55 22.13 11.21
C ALA A 171 -9.72 22.61 12.08
N ALA A 172 -9.72 22.25 13.37
CA ALA A 172 -10.73 22.70 14.32
C ALA A 172 -10.69 24.23 14.50
N ALA A 173 -9.49 24.81 14.68
CA ALA A 173 -9.32 26.25 14.83
C ALA A 173 -9.79 27.01 13.58
N ILE A 174 -9.42 26.57 12.38
CA ILE A 174 -9.85 27.19 11.12
C ILE A 174 -11.37 27.08 10.98
N THR A 175 -11.96 25.92 11.26
CA THR A 175 -13.41 25.70 11.16
C THR A 175 -14.18 26.64 12.09
N LEU A 176 -13.75 26.74 13.36
CA LEU A 176 -14.40 27.61 14.34
C LEU A 176 -14.25 29.09 13.99
N PHE A 177 -13.06 29.49 13.50
CA PHE A 177 -12.84 30.85 13.02
C PHE A 177 -13.79 31.19 11.87
N LEU A 178 -13.86 30.34 10.84
CA LEU A 178 -14.75 30.54 9.69
C LEU A 178 -16.24 30.55 10.08
N ALA A 179 -16.63 29.73 11.05
CA ALA A 179 -18.02 29.70 11.51
C ALA A 179 -18.42 30.91 12.37
N ALA A 180 -17.43 31.61 12.95
CA ALA A 180 -17.65 32.80 13.75
C ALA A 180 -17.71 34.10 12.95
N LEU A 181 -17.22 34.10 11.70
CA LEU A 181 -17.42 35.18 10.72
C LEU A 181 -18.88 35.23 10.26
#